data_AF-A0A7S2MFA2-F1
#
_entry.id   AF-A0A7S2MFA2-F1
#
_cell.length_a   1.000
_cell.length_b   1.000
_cell.length_c   1.000
_cell.angle_alpha   90.00
_cell.angle_beta   90.00
_cell.angle_gamma   90.00
#
_symmetry.space_group_name_H-M   'P 1'
#
loop_
_entity.id
_entity.type
_entity.pdbx_description
1 polymer ?
#
loop_
_entity_poly.entity_id
_entity_poly.type
_entity_poly.pdbx_seq_one_letter_code
_entity_poly.pdbx_strand_id
1 'polypeptide(L)'
;GAFSGGGQGGTVLSRLSQEQIEVVMSSLEDGSVTCVSAFAGTGKTSTLRALALSRPSKKFLYLAFNVTVRDDATRSFPPNVDAKTLHQLAFATHGYRYAKNMADQLRVTDVATALEQSLTERVVPSDSRLVTLAALSVRALASFFNSIDKAPELAHAQALSTEQQRHRAIYPAHVILGAAETLWARMKDQEDDGVAMTMAGLLKMWSLSRPNLSRQYDAILLDEAQDAAAPVVSVLLAQQCALVFVGDPHQSIYRFAGAADALTSNSLPVRTRHLALTHCFRFGPSIAHAANLILVTFKGEQRPLIGAGSH
;
A
#
# COMPACT_ATOMS: atom_id res chain seq x y z
N GLY A 1 -33.11 11.75 24.19
CA GLY A 1 -34.19 11.15 23.40
C GLY A 1 -33.70 9.82 22.87
N ALA A 2 -34.44 8.75 23.16
CA ALA A 2 -34.04 7.36 23.02
C ALA A 2 -33.65 6.96 21.59
N PHE A 3 -32.53 6.24 21.47
CA PHE A 3 -32.15 5.49 20.28
C PHE A 3 -33.21 4.42 19.98
N SER A 4 -34.03 4.67 18.96
CA SER A 4 -34.91 3.69 18.34
C SER A 4 -34.39 3.41 16.93
N GLY A 5 -33.42 2.50 16.87
CA GLY A 5 -32.84 1.95 15.64
C GLY A 5 -32.45 0.50 15.86
N GLY A 6 -33.36 -0.28 16.47
CA GLY A 6 -33.15 -1.67 16.84
C GLY A 6 -33.47 -2.62 15.69
N GLY A 7 -32.53 -3.49 15.36
CA GLY A 7 -32.79 -4.66 14.50
C GLY A 7 -31.51 -5.37 14.04
N GLN A 8 -30.57 -4.63 13.46
CA GLN A 8 -29.34 -5.22 12.91
C GLN A 8 -28.05 -4.76 13.63
N GLY A 9 -27.93 -3.50 14.04
CA GLY A 9 -26.71 -2.98 14.70
C GLY A 9 -26.43 -3.60 16.08
N GLY A 10 -27.47 -3.73 16.92
CA GLY A 10 -27.34 -4.32 18.27
C GLY A 10 -26.98 -5.81 18.27
N THR A 11 -27.38 -6.54 17.22
CA THR A 11 -27.14 -7.99 17.07
C THR A 11 -25.75 -8.30 16.55
N VAL A 12 -25.09 -7.34 15.88
CA VAL A 12 -23.71 -7.49 15.39
C VAL A 12 -22.71 -7.26 16.51
N LEU A 13 -22.94 -6.25 17.37
CA LEU A 13 -22.04 -5.91 18.47
C LEU A 13 -21.93 -7.02 19.53
N SER A 14 -22.99 -7.81 19.75
CA SER A 14 -23.01 -8.89 20.76
C SER A 14 -22.09 -10.06 20.45
N ARG A 15 -21.54 -10.15 19.22
CA ARG A 15 -20.62 -11.21 18.79
C ARG A 15 -19.16 -10.74 18.66
N LEU A 16 -18.89 -9.47 18.97
CA LEU A 16 -17.57 -8.87 18.86
C LEU A 16 -16.85 -8.89 20.21
N SER A 17 -15.52 -8.98 20.18
CA SER A 17 -14.72 -8.75 21.39
C SER A 17 -14.76 -7.26 21.78
N GLN A 18 -14.41 -6.97 23.04
CA GLN A 18 -14.35 -5.57 23.51
C GLN A 18 -13.41 -4.71 22.65
N GLU A 19 -12.28 -5.27 22.20
CA GLU A 19 -11.33 -4.60 21.31
C GLU A 19 -11.95 -4.28 19.95
N GLN A 20 -12.70 -5.22 19.38
CA GLN A 20 -13.41 -5.01 18.12
C GLN A 20 -14.52 -3.98 18.27
N ILE A 21 -15.25 -3.98 19.39
CA ILE A 21 -16.25 -2.96 19.71
C ILE A 21 -15.60 -1.58 19.78
N GLU A 22 -14.43 -1.45 20.40
CA GLU A 22 -13.72 -0.18 20.48
C GLU A 22 -13.36 0.38 19.09
N VAL A 23 -12.90 -0.48 18.18
CA VAL A 23 -12.67 -0.10 16.78
C VAL A 23 -13.98 0.31 16.11
N VAL A 24 -15.04 -0.47 16.26
CA VAL A 24 -16.36 -0.16 15.68
C VAL A 24 -16.91 1.16 16.21
N MET A 25 -16.66 1.50 17.47
CA MET A 25 -17.15 2.73 18.10
C MET A 25 -16.20 3.93 17.93
N SER A 26 -15.06 3.76 17.25
CA SER A 26 -14.12 4.85 16.97
C SER A 26 -14.76 6.02 16.20
N SER A 27 -14.34 7.25 16.50
CA SER A 27 -14.87 8.42 15.79
C SER A 27 -14.46 8.39 14.31
N LEU A 28 -15.40 8.79 13.43
CA LEU A 28 -15.17 8.98 12.00
C LEU A 28 -15.43 10.45 11.63
N GLU A 29 -14.92 11.36 12.47
CA GLU A 29 -14.87 12.79 12.14
C GLU A 29 -13.94 13.05 10.96
N ASP A 30 -14.22 14.11 10.21
CA ASP A 30 -13.40 14.51 9.08
C ASP A 30 -11.95 14.76 9.52
N GLY A 31 -11.00 14.18 8.79
CA GLY A 31 -9.56 14.22 9.08
C GLY A 31 -9.11 13.34 10.24
N SER A 32 -10.00 12.60 10.89
CA SER A 32 -9.62 11.64 11.93
C SER A 32 -8.85 10.45 11.34
N VAL A 33 -7.83 9.98 12.05
CA VAL A 33 -7.04 8.81 11.66
C VAL A 33 -7.03 7.81 12.81
N THR A 34 -7.44 6.58 12.54
CA THR A 34 -7.37 5.47 13.48
C THR A 34 -6.48 4.36 12.91
N CYS A 35 -5.42 4.02 13.63
CA CYS A 35 -4.54 2.89 13.32
C CYS A 35 -4.84 1.72 14.26
N VAL A 36 -5.11 0.55 13.71
CA VAL A 36 -5.44 -0.67 14.44
C VAL A 36 -4.33 -1.70 14.19
N SER A 37 -3.47 -1.89 15.18
CA SER A 37 -2.50 -3.00 15.17
C SER A 37 -3.24 -4.29 15.50
N ALA A 38 -3.37 -5.19 14.54
CA ALA A 38 -4.18 -6.38 14.68
C ALA A 38 -3.35 -7.61 14.36
N PHE A 39 -3.17 -8.48 15.35
CA PHE A 39 -2.42 -9.72 15.13
C PHE A 39 -3.16 -10.66 14.18
N ALA A 40 -2.42 -11.63 13.64
CA ALA A 40 -2.95 -12.72 12.85
C ALA A 40 -4.16 -13.39 13.50
N GLY A 41 -5.33 -13.32 12.87
CA GLY A 41 -6.51 -14.11 13.26
C GLY A 41 -7.43 -13.41 14.25
N THR A 42 -7.23 -12.12 14.47
CA THR A 42 -8.03 -11.28 15.37
C THR A 42 -9.27 -10.66 14.71
N GLY A 43 -9.50 -10.98 13.43
CA GLY A 43 -10.70 -10.56 12.70
C GLY A 43 -10.64 -9.15 12.13
N LYS A 44 -9.49 -8.71 11.59
CA LYS A 44 -9.28 -7.42 10.90
C LYS A 44 -10.43 -7.02 9.98
N THR A 45 -10.63 -7.81 8.92
CA THR A 45 -11.64 -7.56 7.89
C THR A 45 -13.07 -7.64 8.46
N SER A 46 -13.33 -8.58 9.38
CA SER A 46 -14.63 -8.69 10.08
C SER A 46 -14.93 -7.44 10.93
N THR A 47 -13.91 -6.86 11.55
CA THR A 47 -14.03 -5.64 12.36
C THR A 47 -14.33 -4.43 11.47
N LEU A 48 -13.62 -4.29 10.34
CA LEU A 48 -13.89 -3.25 9.33
C LEU A 48 -15.31 -3.36 8.77
N ARG A 49 -15.77 -4.58 8.49
CA ARG A 49 -17.15 -4.84 8.06
C ARG A 49 -18.17 -4.43 9.12
N ALA A 50 -17.95 -4.79 10.38
CA ALA A 50 -18.83 -4.40 11.48
C ALA A 50 -18.88 -2.87 11.67
N LEU A 51 -17.74 -2.19 11.50
CA LEU A 51 -17.64 -0.74 11.54
C LEU A 51 -18.52 -0.10 10.46
N ALA A 52 -18.44 -0.57 9.22
CA ALA A 52 -19.28 -0.07 8.13
C ALA A 52 -20.77 -0.39 8.33
N LEU A 53 -21.10 -1.60 8.79
CA LEU A 53 -22.48 -2.04 9.09
C LEU A 53 -23.14 -1.17 10.17
N SER A 54 -22.38 -0.72 11.17
CA SER A 54 -22.88 0.14 12.24
C SER A 54 -23.18 1.58 11.79
N ARG A 55 -22.77 1.97 10.58
CA ARG A 55 -22.91 3.33 10.03
C ARG A 55 -23.53 3.32 8.63
N PRO A 56 -24.79 2.87 8.49
CA PRO A 56 -25.45 2.74 7.18
C PRO A 56 -25.62 4.06 6.43
N SER A 57 -25.57 5.21 7.12
CA SER A 57 -25.65 6.55 6.52
C SER A 57 -24.32 7.06 5.94
N LYS A 58 -23.20 6.40 6.23
CA LYS A 58 -21.85 6.80 5.80
C LYS A 58 -21.44 5.99 4.57
N LYS A 59 -20.73 6.61 3.63
CA LYS A 59 -20.13 5.96 2.46
C LYS A 59 -18.68 5.60 2.72
N PHE A 60 -18.32 4.35 2.48
CA PHE A 60 -16.99 3.82 2.73
C PHE A 60 -16.28 3.43 1.45
N LEU A 61 -14.98 3.67 1.38
CA LEU A 61 -14.08 3.02 0.44
C LEU A 61 -13.25 1.99 1.20
N TYR A 62 -13.41 0.72 0.87
CA TYR A 62 -12.54 -0.35 1.37
C TYR A 62 -11.43 -0.63 0.35
N LEU A 63 -10.18 -0.45 0.79
CA LEU A 63 -8.98 -0.69 0.01
C LEU A 63 -8.40 -2.06 0.36
N ALA A 64 -8.62 -3.00 -0.54
CA ALA A 64 -8.08 -4.35 -0.46
C ALA A 64 -6.66 -4.42 -1.04
N PHE A 65 -5.81 -5.26 -0.45
CA PHE A 65 -4.46 -5.50 -0.95
C PHE A 65 -4.44 -6.21 -2.31
N ASN A 66 -5.35 -7.18 -2.53
CA ASN A 66 -5.44 -7.94 -3.76
C ASN A 66 -6.89 -8.15 -4.23
N VAL A 67 -7.01 -8.65 -5.47
CA VAL A 67 -8.30 -8.87 -6.15
C VAL A 67 -9.19 -9.88 -5.41
N THR A 68 -8.61 -10.93 -4.84
CA THR A 68 -9.35 -11.95 -4.09
C THR A 68 -9.99 -11.37 -2.83
N VAL A 69 -9.21 -10.62 -2.04
CA VAL A 69 -9.69 -9.93 -0.82
C VAL A 69 -10.75 -8.90 -1.19
N ARG A 70 -10.57 -8.17 -2.30
CA ARG A 70 -11.59 -7.27 -2.83
C ARG A 70 -12.89 -8.01 -3.13
N ASP A 71 -12.84 -9.14 -3.84
CA ASP A 71 -14.05 -9.89 -4.21
C ASP A 71 -14.80 -10.44 -3.01
N ASP A 72 -14.06 -10.94 -2.02
CA ASP A 72 -14.63 -11.35 -0.75
C ASP A 72 -15.28 -10.16 -0.02
N ALA A 73 -14.62 -9.00 -0.02
CA ALA A 73 -15.17 -7.78 0.55
C ALA A 73 -16.43 -7.31 -0.19
N THR A 74 -16.43 -7.28 -1.52
CA THR A 74 -17.61 -6.91 -2.35
C THR A 74 -18.82 -7.80 -2.03
N ARG A 75 -18.62 -9.10 -1.78
CA ARG A 75 -19.71 -10.02 -1.44
C ARG A 75 -20.19 -9.90 0.00
N SER A 76 -19.29 -9.58 0.93
CA SER A 76 -19.58 -9.67 2.36
C SER A 76 -19.90 -8.32 3.00
N PHE A 77 -19.30 -7.22 2.55
CA PHE A 77 -19.50 -5.89 3.12
C PHE A 77 -20.92 -5.35 2.82
N PRO A 78 -21.42 -4.42 3.66
CA PRO A 78 -22.71 -3.79 3.43
C PRO A 78 -22.71 -2.91 2.16
N PRO A 79 -23.90 -2.60 1.61
CA PRO A 79 -24.04 -1.88 0.33
C PRO A 79 -23.53 -0.44 0.34
N ASN A 80 -23.22 0.13 1.51
CA ASN A 80 -22.62 1.46 1.65
C ASN A 80 -21.09 1.45 1.54
N VAL A 81 -20.49 0.33 1.12
CA VAL A 81 -19.03 0.16 0.97
C VAL A 81 -18.68 -0.17 -0.47
N ASP A 82 -17.81 0.64 -1.07
CA ASP A 82 -17.15 0.31 -2.32
C ASP A 82 -15.83 -0.40 -2.02
N ALA A 83 -15.72 -1.68 -2.39
CA ALA A 83 -14.47 -2.43 -2.30
C ALA A 83 -13.66 -2.29 -3.59
N LYS A 84 -12.42 -1.80 -3.48
CA LYS A 84 -11.49 -1.63 -4.63
C LYS A 84 -10.07 -2.00 -4.22
N THR A 85 -9.23 -2.35 -5.19
CA THR A 85 -7.77 -2.33 -5.00
C THR A 85 -7.21 -0.96 -5.39
N LEU A 86 -6.04 -0.61 -4.85
CA LEU A 86 -5.33 0.62 -5.25
C LEU A 86 -5.03 0.65 -6.76
N HIS A 87 -4.67 -0.50 -7.32
CA HIS A 87 -4.46 -0.69 -8.74
C HIS A 87 -5.71 -0.37 -9.57
N GLN A 88 -6.90 -0.77 -9.12
CA GLN A 88 -8.15 -0.42 -9.79
C GLN A 88 -8.43 1.08 -9.76
N LEU A 89 -8.11 1.77 -8.66
CA LEU A 89 -8.25 3.23 -8.58
C LEU A 89 -7.30 3.95 -9.54
N ALA A 90 -6.04 3.52 -9.60
CA ALA A 90 -5.06 4.06 -10.52
C ALA A 90 -5.44 3.80 -11.98
N PHE A 91 -5.88 2.57 -12.29
CA PHE A 91 -6.26 2.19 -13.65
C PHE A 91 -7.50 2.95 -14.15
N ALA A 92 -8.53 3.09 -13.30
CA ALA A 92 -9.78 3.78 -13.68
C ALA A 92 -9.56 5.25 -14.06
N THR A 93 -8.52 5.89 -13.52
CA THR A 93 -8.23 7.31 -13.72
C THR A 93 -7.17 7.57 -14.78
N HIS A 94 -6.12 6.75 -14.84
CA HIS A 94 -4.96 6.97 -15.71
C HIS A 94 -4.69 5.80 -16.66
N GLY A 95 -5.08 4.58 -16.30
CA GLY A 95 -4.67 3.35 -16.99
C GLY A 95 -5.29 3.14 -18.36
N TYR A 96 -6.52 3.62 -18.61
CA TYR A 96 -7.19 3.43 -19.92
C TYR A 96 -6.39 3.97 -21.11
N ARG A 97 -5.56 4.99 -20.89
CA ARG A 97 -4.69 5.59 -21.91
C ARG A 97 -3.52 4.70 -22.30
N TYR A 98 -3.09 3.83 -21.38
CA TYR A 98 -1.94 2.95 -21.55
C TYR A 98 -2.34 1.51 -21.83
N ALA A 99 -3.64 1.19 -21.87
CA ALA A 99 -4.15 -0.18 -21.94
C ALA A 99 -3.60 -1.01 -23.12
N LYS A 100 -3.16 -0.36 -24.20
CA LYS A 100 -2.54 -1.00 -25.37
C LYS A 100 -1.05 -1.32 -25.19
N ASN A 101 -0.36 -0.61 -24.30
CA ASN A 101 1.08 -0.76 -24.03
C ASN A 101 1.34 -0.83 -22.51
N MET A 102 0.76 -1.84 -21.87
CA MET A 102 0.99 -2.15 -20.45
C MET A 102 1.82 -3.41 -20.29
N ALA A 103 2.71 -3.41 -19.31
CA ALA A 103 3.45 -4.60 -18.89
C ALA A 103 3.48 -4.70 -17.36
N ASP A 104 3.51 -5.93 -16.84
CA ASP A 104 3.67 -6.15 -15.39
C ASP A 104 5.04 -5.67 -14.90
N GLN A 105 6.09 -5.91 -15.70
CA GLN A 105 7.46 -5.53 -15.42
C GLN A 105 8.17 -5.07 -16.69
N LEU A 106 9.10 -4.13 -16.53
CA LEU A 106 9.98 -3.70 -17.61
C LEU A 106 11.05 -4.76 -17.86
N ARG A 107 11.16 -5.26 -19.10
CA ARG A 107 12.24 -6.15 -19.48
C ARG A 107 13.51 -5.34 -19.69
N VAL A 108 14.61 -5.78 -19.10
CA VAL A 108 15.90 -5.08 -19.18
C VAL A 108 16.38 -4.95 -20.64
N THR A 109 16.09 -5.94 -21.48
CA THR A 109 16.41 -5.91 -22.92
C THR A 109 15.70 -4.79 -23.64
N ASP A 110 14.39 -4.66 -23.42
CA ASP A 110 13.55 -3.66 -24.10
C ASP A 110 13.95 -2.27 -23.63
N VAL A 111 14.22 -2.11 -22.33
CA VAL A 111 14.77 -0.88 -21.75
C VAL A 111 16.14 -0.54 -22.32
N ALA A 112 17.03 -1.52 -22.49
CA ALA A 112 18.35 -1.30 -23.09
C ALA A 112 18.22 -0.74 -24.51
N THR A 113 17.41 -1.38 -25.36
CA THR A 113 17.11 -0.89 -26.73
C THR A 113 16.49 0.49 -26.71
N ALA A 114 15.56 0.76 -25.79
CA ALA A 114 14.93 2.07 -25.66
C ALA A 114 15.95 3.16 -25.25
N LEU A 115 16.85 2.86 -24.33
CA LEU A 115 17.90 3.79 -23.92
C LEU A 115 18.89 4.04 -25.05
N GLU A 116 19.27 3.01 -25.81
CA GLU A 116 20.13 3.13 -26.99
C GLU A 116 19.57 4.12 -28.02
N GLN A 117 18.28 4.00 -28.36
CA GLN A 117 17.59 4.92 -29.28
C GLN A 117 17.57 6.37 -28.79
N SER A 118 17.66 6.58 -27.47
CA SER A 118 17.65 7.91 -26.86
C SER A 118 19.05 8.53 -26.73
N LEU A 119 20.11 7.73 -26.96
CA LEU A 119 21.48 8.23 -26.96
C LEU A 119 21.81 8.86 -28.32
N THR A 120 21.97 10.18 -28.32
CA THR A 120 22.40 10.96 -29.49
C THR A 120 23.88 10.70 -29.78
N GLU A 121 24.16 9.64 -30.55
CA GLU A 121 25.37 9.33 -31.35
C GLU A 121 26.76 9.36 -30.68
N ARG A 122 26.91 9.72 -29.41
CA ARG A 122 28.22 9.77 -28.74
C ARG A 122 28.42 8.58 -27.82
N VAL A 123 28.99 7.52 -28.41
CA VAL A 123 29.43 6.27 -27.78
C VAL A 123 28.26 5.42 -27.27
N VAL A 124 27.78 4.53 -28.12
CA VAL A 124 26.95 3.40 -27.69
C VAL A 124 27.82 2.53 -26.77
N PRO A 125 27.46 2.36 -25.48
CA PRO A 125 28.17 1.43 -24.61
C PRO A 125 28.10 0.02 -25.20
N SER A 126 29.08 -0.84 -24.92
CA SER A 126 28.94 -2.26 -25.27
C SER A 126 27.63 -2.84 -24.72
N ASP A 127 27.04 -3.82 -25.39
CA ASP A 127 25.73 -4.41 -25.01
C ASP A 127 25.62 -4.72 -23.52
N SER A 128 26.67 -5.30 -22.93
CA SER A 128 26.74 -5.60 -21.49
C SER A 128 26.67 -4.36 -20.59
N ARG A 129 27.28 -3.25 -20.99
CA ARG A 129 27.23 -1.98 -20.25
C ARG A 129 25.84 -1.34 -20.35
N LEU A 130 25.24 -1.36 -21.54
CA LEU A 130 23.89 -0.84 -21.77
C LEU A 130 22.83 -1.63 -20.97
N VAL A 131 22.90 -2.97 -21.00
CA VAL A 131 22.04 -3.85 -20.18
C VAL A 131 22.20 -3.54 -18.69
N THR A 132 23.44 -3.27 -18.24
CA THR A 132 23.66 -2.88 -16.84
C THR A 132 23.01 -1.53 -16.52
N LEU A 133 23.18 -0.52 -17.37
CA LEU A 133 22.54 0.79 -17.19
C LEU A 133 21.01 0.64 -17.14
N ALA A 134 20.44 -0.13 -18.07
CA ALA A 134 19.01 -0.44 -18.11
C ALA A 134 18.53 -1.06 -16.80
N ALA A 135 19.22 -2.08 -16.28
CA ALA A 135 18.86 -2.70 -15.01
C ALA A 135 18.94 -1.71 -13.83
N LEU A 136 19.96 -0.87 -13.78
CA LEU A 136 20.11 0.16 -12.74
C LEU A 136 19.02 1.23 -12.84
N SER A 137 18.64 1.64 -14.05
CA SER A 137 17.56 2.61 -14.27
C SER A 137 16.19 2.06 -13.91
N VAL A 138 15.90 0.78 -14.21
CA VAL A 138 14.67 0.12 -13.77
C VAL A 138 14.60 0.07 -12.24
N ARG A 139 15.72 -0.23 -11.56
CA ARG A 139 15.80 -0.22 -10.11
C ARG A 139 15.64 1.19 -9.52
N ALA A 140 16.23 2.21 -10.16
CA ALA A 140 16.07 3.60 -9.75
C ALA A 140 14.61 4.06 -9.90
N LEU A 141 13.92 3.66 -10.97
CA LEU A 141 12.49 3.89 -11.13
C LEU A 141 11.67 3.14 -10.09
N ALA A 142 12.00 1.89 -9.76
CA ALA A 142 11.30 1.18 -8.69
C ALA A 142 11.45 1.88 -7.33
N SER A 143 12.63 2.45 -7.05
CA SER A 143 12.86 3.28 -5.86
C SER A 143 12.02 4.56 -5.90
N PHE A 144 11.99 5.27 -7.04
CA PHE A 144 11.14 6.45 -7.24
C PHE A 144 9.64 6.16 -7.14
N PHE A 145 9.17 5.04 -7.70
CA PHE A 145 7.76 4.64 -7.65
C PHE A 145 7.28 4.34 -6.23
N ASN A 146 8.19 4.00 -5.32
CA ASN A 146 7.91 3.79 -3.90
C ASN A 146 8.20 5.02 -3.02
N SER A 147 8.71 6.12 -3.58
CA SER A 147 8.95 7.36 -2.84
C SER A 147 7.78 8.34 -2.94
N ILE A 148 7.79 9.38 -2.10
CA ILE A 148 6.84 10.51 -2.18
C ILE A 148 7.31 11.61 -3.14
N ASP A 149 8.48 11.45 -3.76
CA ASP A 149 9.10 12.48 -4.59
C ASP A 149 8.32 12.70 -5.88
N LYS A 150 8.40 13.91 -6.44
CA LYS A 150 7.61 14.30 -7.61
C LYS A 150 8.23 13.88 -8.94
N ALA A 151 9.54 13.65 -8.94
CA ALA A 151 10.33 13.21 -10.08
C ALA A 151 11.43 12.27 -9.61
N PRO A 152 12.06 11.49 -10.51
CA PRO A 152 13.29 10.79 -10.18
C PRO A 152 14.35 11.79 -9.68
N GLU A 153 14.88 11.55 -8.49
CA GLU A 153 16.00 12.30 -7.90
C GLU A 153 17.25 11.44 -7.71
N LEU A 154 18.39 12.09 -7.47
CA LEU A 154 19.70 11.45 -7.32
C LEU A 154 19.74 10.37 -6.22
N ALA A 155 18.95 10.56 -5.15
CA ALA A 155 18.85 9.61 -4.04
C ALA A 155 18.39 8.21 -4.50
N HIS A 156 17.47 8.13 -5.47
CA HIS A 156 16.99 6.84 -6.00
C HIS A 156 18.07 6.05 -6.75
N ALA A 157 19.06 6.77 -7.31
CA ALA A 157 20.18 6.17 -8.03
C ALA A 157 21.39 5.87 -7.10
N GLN A 158 21.60 6.68 -6.07
CA GLN A 158 22.77 6.59 -5.18
C GLN A 158 22.83 5.26 -4.41
N ALA A 159 21.71 4.82 -3.81
CA ALA A 159 21.64 3.58 -3.05
C ALA A 159 22.06 2.35 -3.88
N LEU A 160 21.83 2.39 -5.19
CA LEU A 160 22.15 1.32 -6.13
C LEU A 160 23.62 1.34 -6.56
N SER A 161 24.19 2.53 -6.71
CA SER A 161 25.59 2.71 -7.11
C SER A 161 26.58 2.11 -6.10
N THR A 162 26.29 2.21 -4.79
CA THR A 162 27.16 1.72 -3.71
C THR A 162 27.13 0.20 -3.56
N GLU A 163 25.96 -0.41 -3.74
CA GLU A 163 25.80 -1.88 -3.71
C GLU A 163 26.52 -2.53 -4.91
N GLN A 164 26.41 -1.93 -6.09
CA GLN A 164 26.95 -2.45 -7.36
C GLN A 164 28.42 -2.11 -7.58
N GLN A 165 28.97 -1.11 -6.88
CA GLN A 165 30.42 -0.91 -6.75
C GLN A 165 31.15 -2.17 -6.27
N ARG A 166 30.45 -3.09 -5.56
CA ARG A 166 31.00 -4.38 -5.14
C ARG A 166 31.04 -5.44 -6.25
N HIS A 167 30.29 -5.29 -7.36
CA HIS A 167 29.98 -6.38 -8.30
C HIS A 167 30.24 -6.11 -9.81
N ARG A 168 31.06 -5.11 -10.18
CA ARG A 168 31.51 -4.79 -11.57
C ARG A 168 30.43 -4.21 -12.51
N ALA A 169 30.27 -2.89 -12.45
CA ALA A 169 30.13 -1.92 -13.55
C ALA A 169 29.66 -0.60 -12.92
N ILE A 170 30.50 0.42 -12.93
CA ILE A 170 30.25 1.66 -12.17
C ILE A 170 29.66 2.70 -13.12
N TYR A 171 28.35 2.88 -13.07
CA TYR A 171 27.73 4.12 -13.54
C TYR A 171 27.65 5.11 -12.37
N PRO A 172 28.11 6.36 -12.54
CA PRO A 172 27.81 7.41 -11.58
C PRO A 172 26.29 7.57 -11.41
N ALA A 173 25.85 7.91 -10.19
CA ALA A 173 24.42 8.05 -9.88
C ALA A 173 23.68 9.03 -10.81
N HIS A 174 24.35 10.08 -11.28
CA HIS A 174 23.75 11.04 -12.22
C HIS A 174 23.48 10.43 -13.62
N VAL A 175 24.28 9.45 -14.06
CA VAL A 175 24.06 8.75 -15.34
C VAL A 175 22.86 7.81 -15.20
N ILE A 176 22.77 7.08 -14.09
CA ILE A 176 21.62 6.21 -13.78
C ILE A 176 20.34 7.04 -13.69
N LEU A 177 20.41 8.20 -13.02
CA LEU A 177 19.30 9.14 -12.92
C LEU A 177 18.84 9.62 -14.29
N GLY A 178 19.74 10.13 -15.13
CA GLY A 178 19.37 10.61 -16.48
C GLY A 178 18.71 9.53 -17.32
N ALA A 179 19.21 8.29 -17.27
CA ALA A 179 18.58 7.17 -17.95
C ALA A 179 17.20 6.80 -17.36
N ALA A 180 17.03 6.89 -16.03
CA ALA A 180 15.73 6.70 -15.38
C ALA A 180 14.72 7.82 -15.74
N GLU A 181 15.17 9.08 -15.83
CA GLU A 181 14.34 10.21 -16.26
C GLU A 181 13.87 10.05 -17.72
N THR A 182 14.78 9.68 -18.61
CA THR A 182 14.46 9.34 -20.01
C THR A 182 13.43 8.21 -20.06
N LEU A 183 13.67 7.14 -19.32
CA LEU A 183 12.76 6.00 -19.28
C LEU A 183 11.37 6.39 -18.74
N TRP A 184 11.32 7.20 -17.69
CA TRP A 184 10.07 7.70 -17.14
C TRP A 184 9.31 8.63 -18.10
N ALA A 185 10.04 9.46 -18.86
CA ALA A 185 9.44 10.30 -19.89
C ALA A 185 8.81 9.43 -20.99
N ARG A 186 9.55 8.44 -21.49
CA ARG A 186 9.07 7.47 -22.49
C ARG A 186 7.86 6.67 -22.01
N MET A 187 7.89 6.13 -20.79
CA MET A 187 6.74 5.42 -20.21
C MET A 187 5.44 6.24 -20.22
N LYS A 188 5.53 7.56 -19.98
CA LYS A 188 4.35 8.45 -19.95
C LYS A 188 3.87 8.86 -21.34
N ASP A 189 4.68 8.66 -22.37
CA ASP A 189 4.29 8.94 -23.74
C ASP A 189 3.35 7.82 -24.23
N GLN A 190 2.16 8.20 -24.68
CA GLN A 190 1.15 7.25 -25.13
C GLN A 190 1.42 6.75 -26.55
N GLU A 191 2.26 7.47 -27.29
CA GLU A 191 2.65 7.11 -28.66
C GLU A 191 3.96 6.31 -28.69
N ASP A 192 4.65 6.16 -27.54
CA ASP A 192 5.85 5.33 -27.42
C ASP A 192 5.44 3.85 -27.25
N ASP A 193 5.82 3.02 -28.22
CA ASP A 193 5.61 1.57 -28.23
C ASP A 193 6.83 0.78 -27.74
N GLY A 194 7.97 1.44 -27.54
CA GLY A 194 9.22 0.83 -27.11
C GLY A 194 9.34 0.65 -25.59
N VAL A 195 8.60 1.44 -24.80
CA VAL A 195 8.60 1.33 -23.33
C VAL A 195 7.19 1.28 -22.77
N ALA A 196 6.80 0.11 -22.28
CA ALA A 196 5.50 -0.09 -21.66
C ALA A 196 5.32 0.64 -20.32
N MET A 197 4.09 1.10 -20.06
CA MET A 197 3.70 1.56 -18.73
C MET A 197 3.48 0.35 -17.79
N THR A 198 3.94 0.45 -16.55
CA THR A 198 3.72 -0.59 -15.52
C THR A 198 2.63 -0.20 -14.52
N MET A 199 2.08 -1.18 -13.82
CA MET A 199 1.13 -0.91 -12.73
C MET A 199 1.74 -0.03 -11.61
N ALA A 200 3.04 -0.20 -11.32
CA ALA A 200 3.76 0.67 -10.38
C ALA A 200 3.89 2.11 -10.91
N GLY A 201 4.21 2.27 -12.20
CA GLY A 201 4.23 3.58 -12.85
C GLY A 201 2.85 4.25 -12.85
N LEU A 202 1.78 3.51 -13.13
CA LEU A 202 0.40 4.01 -13.02
C LEU A 202 0.04 4.44 -11.60
N LEU A 203 0.41 3.64 -10.60
CA LEU A 203 0.16 3.98 -9.20
C LEU A 203 0.92 5.25 -8.81
N LYS A 204 2.16 5.41 -9.29
CA LYS A 204 2.93 6.66 -9.12
C LYS A 204 2.22 7.84 -9.79
N MET A 205 1.79 7.73 -11.05
CA MET A 205 1.02 8.79 -11.73
C MET A 205 -0.24 9.16 -10.95
N TRP A 206 -1.00 8.15 -10.52
CA TRP A 206 -2.19 8.35 -9.71
C TRP A 206 -1.85 9.09 -8.40
N SER A 207 -0.79 8.70 -7.70
CA SER A 207 -0.39 9.43 -6.48
C SER A 207 0.02 10.88 -6.74
N LEU A 208 0.73 11.13 -7.85
CA LEU A 208 1.17 12.47 -8.24
C LEU A 208 -0.01 13.37 -8.64
N SER A 209 -1.11 12.78 -9.11
CA SER A 209 -2.36 13.51 -9.41
C SER A 209 -3.07 14.06 -8.17
N ARG A 210 -2.66 13.63 -6.95
CA ARG A 210 -3.24 14.03 -5.66
C ARG A 210 -4.77 13.88 -5.66
N PRO A 211 -5.28 12.66 -5.84
CA PRO A 211 -6.71 12.43 -5.94
C PRO A 211 -7.40 12.82 -4.64
N ASN A 212 -8.58 13.40 -4.76
CA ASN A 212 -9.44 13.71 -3.61
C ASN A 212 -10.61 12.72 -3.58
N LEU A 213 -10.41 11.64 -2.81
CA LEU A 213 -11.37 10.58 -2.56
C LEU A 213 -12.45 11.01 -1.55
N SER A 214 -12.17 12.00 -0.68
CA SER A 214 -13.14 12.49 0.31
C SER A 214 -14.35 13.20 -0.30
N ARG A 215 -14.34 13.46 -1.63
CA ARG A 215 -15.53 13.93 -2.36
C ARG A 215 -16.63 12.87 -2.51
N GLN A 216 -16.27 11.58 -2.44
CA GLN A 216 -17.18 10.46 -2.67
C GLN A 216 -17.43 9.63 -1.41
N TYR A 217 -16.47 9.63 -0.48
CA TYR A 217 -16.48 8.77 0.69
C TYR A 217 -16.34 9.59 1.97
N ASP A 218 -17.09 9.19 3.00
CA ASP A 218 -16.98 9.72 4.35
C ASP A 218 -15.82 9.08 5.13
N ALA A 219 -15.43 7.85 4.76
CA ALA A 219 -14.32 7.16 5.39
C ALA A 219 -13.62 6.18 4.44
N ILE A 220 -12.31 6.03 4.61
CA ILE A 220 -11.49 5.06 3.88
C ILE A 220 -10.96 4.02 4.86
N LEU A 221 -11.18 2.75 4.53
CA LEU A 221 -10.74 1.59 5.29
C LEU A 221 -9.58 0.94 4.52
N LEU A 222 -8.36 0.99 5.07
CA LEU A 222 -7.20 0.32 4.49
C LEU A 222 -6.92 -0.98 5.26
N ASP A 223 -7.05 -2.11 4.58
CA ASP A 223 -6.65 -3.42 5.11
C ASP A 223 -5.20 -3.73 4.73
N GLU A 224 -4.53 -4.55 5.53
CA GLU A 224 -3.09 -4.86 5.41
C GLU A 224 -2.22 -3.60 5.26
N ALA A 225 -2.50 -2.59 6.09
CA ALA A 225 -1.88 -1.27 6.02
C ALA A 225 -0.34 -1.29 6.17
N GLN A 226 0.23 -2.35 6.78
CA GLN A 226 1.68 -2.53 6.88
C GLN A 226 2.39 -2.77 5.54
N ASP A 227 1.65 -3.10 4.47
CA ASP A 227 2.18 -3.40 3.14
C ASP A 227 1.90 -2.28 2.11
N ALA A 228 1.34 -1.14 2.56
CA ALA A 228 1.06 -0.01 1.68
C ALA A 228 2.34 0.74 1.28
N ALA A 229 2.46 1.14 0.01
CA ALA A 229 3.60 1.94 -0.44
C ALA A 229 3.53 3.39 0.08
N ALA A 230 4.69 4.02 0.35
CA ALA A 230 4.76 5.40 0.85
C ALA A 230 3.92 6.44 0.07
N PRO A 231 3.93 6.47 -1.29
CA PRO A 231 3.10 7.42 -2.04
C PRO A 231 1.60 7.19 -1.83
N VAL A 232 1.17 5.95 -1.60
CA VAL A 232 -0.24 5.64 -1.29
C VAL A 232 -0.59 6.19 0.08
N VAL A 233 0.23 5.91 1.09
CA VAL A 233 0.03 6.42 2.45
C VAL A 233 -0.03 7.94 2.45
N SER A 234 0.85 8.60 1.69
CA SER A 234 0.85 10.06 1.53
C SER A 234 -0.46 10.59 0.92
N VAL A 235 -0.99 9.92 -0.12
CA VAL A 235 -2.29 10.28 -0.70
C VAL A 235 -3.42 10.10 0.30
N LEU A 236 -3.44 8.98 1.04
CA LEU A 236 -4.49 8.69 2.01
C LEU A 236 -4.48 9.69 3.16
N LEU A 237 -3.31 10.01 3.71
CA LEU A 237 -3.18 10.99 4.80
C LEU A 237 -3.53 12.44 4.38
N ALA A 238 -3.57 12.73 3.07
CA ALA A 238 -4.02 14.02 2.56
C ALA A 238 -5.55 14.13 2.41
N GLN A 239 -6.30 13.03 2.59
CA GLN A 239 -7.76 13.05 2.47
C GLN A 239 -8.40 13.76 3.67
N GLN A 240 -9.56 14.39 3.42
CA GLN A 240 -10.31 15.10 4.48
C GLN A 240 -11.35 14.20 5.15
N CYS A 241 -11.63 13.02 4.60
CA CYS A 241 -12.52 12.04 5.22
C CYS A 241 -11.79 11.25 6.32
N ALA A 242 -12.54 10.51 7.14
CA ALA A 242 -11.94 9.66 8.16
C ALA A 242 -11.10 8.53 7.55
N LEU A 243 -10.02 8.14 8.22
CA LEU A 243 -9.14 7.05 7.82
C LEU A 243 -9.09 5.98 8.92
N VAL A 244 -9.28 4.73 8.53
CA VAL A 244 -9.09 3.57 9.42
C VAL A 244 -8.09 2.62 8.78
N PHE A 245 -6.90 2.53 9.35
CA PHE A 245 -5.83 1.64 8.90
C PHE A 245 -5.77 0.43 9.79
N VAL A 246 -5.84 -0.78 9.22
CA VAL A 246 -5.78 -2.03 9.97
C VAL A 246 -4.70 -2.90 9.37
N GLY A 247 -3.89 -3.52 10.22
CA GLY A 247 -2.80 -4.36 9.75
C GLY A 247 -2.05 -5.05 10.87
N ASP A 248 -1.22 -6.03 10.51
CA ASP A 248 -0.34 -6.73 11.45
C ASP A 248 1.09 -6.22 11.31
N PRO A 249 1.65 -5.50 12.30
CA PRO A 249 3.02 -4.96 12.20
C PRO A 249 4.09 -6.05 12.09
N HIS A 250 3.76 -7.30 12.45
CA HIS A 250 4.67 -8.44 12.41
C HIS A 250 4.57 -9.27 11.12
N GLN A 251 3.58 -9.00 10.24
CA GLN A 251 3.39 -9.71 8.96
C GLN A 251 3.79 -8.89 7.73
N SER A 252 4.51 -7.78 7.89
CA SER A 252 5.02 -7.01 6.75
C SER A 252 6.07 -7.82 5.99
N ILE A 253 5.65 -8.43 4.87
CA ILE A 253 6.52 -9.23 4.01
C ILE A 253 7.08 -8.43 2.84
N TYR A 254 6.47 -7.28 2.50
CA TYR A 254 6.87 -6.46 1.34
C TYR A 254 7.80 -5.28 1.67
N ARG A 255 8.43 -5.24 2.86
CA ARG A 255 9.40 -4.17 3.19
C ARG A 255 10.55 -4.08 2.20
N PHE A 256 10.99 -5.22 1.65
CA PHE A 256 12.05 -5.27 0.63
C PHE A 256 11.64 -4.57 -0.69
N ALA A 257 10.34 -4.41 -0.95
CA ALA A 257 9.78 -3.75 -2.11
C ALA A 257 9.47 -2.26 -1.87
N GLY A 258 9.83 -1.70 -0.71
CA GLY A 258 9.62 -0.28 -0.38
C GLY A 258 8.27 0.04 0.28
N ALA A 259 7.57 -0.97 0.82
CA ALA A 259 6.37 -0.74 1.64
C ALA A 259 6.70 0.17 2.84
N ALA A 260 5.88 1.20 3.03
CA ALA A 260 5.90 2.03 4.23
C ALA A 260 4.89 1.43 5.22
N ASP A 261 5.33 1.16 6.45
CA ASP A 261 4.39 0.73 7.48
C ASP A 261 3.44 1.88 7.82
N ALA A 262 2.24 1.87 7.23
CA ALA A 262 1.25 2.93 7.42
C ALA A 262 0.76 3.00 8.88
N LEU A 263 0.93 1.92 9.66
CA LEU A 263 0.55 1.87 11.07
C LEU A 263 1.53 2.65 11.96
N THR A 264 2.78 2.81 11.51
CA THR A 264 3.88 3.45 12.26
C THR A 264 4.57 4.59 11.50
N SER A 265 3.96 5.07 10.41
CA SER A 265 4.52 6.14 9.59
C SER A 265 4.74 7.42 10.40
N ASN A 266 5.93 8.00 10.29
CA ASN A 266 6.27 9.31 10.88
C ASN A 266 5.39 10.46 10.35
N SER A 267 4.63 10.23 9.27
CA SER A 267 3.69 11.21 8.71
C SER A 267 2.29 11.14 9.35
N LEU A 268 2.04 10.19 10.26
CA LEU A 268 0.76 10.10 10.96
C LEU A 268 0.52 11.37 11.79
N PRO A 269 -0.71 11.93 11.79
CA PRO A 269 -1.04 13.06 12.65
C PRO A 269 -0.84 12.74 14.13
N VAL A 270 -0.43 13.74 14.93
CA VAL A 270 -0.26 13.58 16.39
C VAL A 270 -1.54 13.10 17.09
N ARG A 271 -2.71 13.45 16.54
CA ARG A 271 -4.02 13.04 17.06
C ARG A 271 -4.49 11.67 16.55
N THR A 272 -3.62 10.88 15.94
CA THR A 272 -3.95 9.53 15.48
C THR A 272 -4.35 8.66 16.67
N ARG A 273 -5.52 8.01 16.58
CA ARG A 273 -5.95 7.04 17.58
C ARG A 273 -5.30 5.70 17.28
N HIS A 274 -4.62 5.12 18.26
CA HIS A 274 -4.04 3.78 18.15
C HIS A 274 -4.86 2.79 18.95
N LEU A 275 -5.30 1.73 18.29
CA LEU A 275 -6.04 0.61 18.87
C LEU A 275 -5.32 -0.70 18.58
N ALA A 276 -5.66 -1.75 19.32
CA ALA A 276 -5.09 -3.07 19.13
C ALA A 276 -6.18 -4.15 19.09
N LEU A 277 -6.01 -5.14 18.22
CA LEU A 277 -6.76 -6.39 18.26
C LEU A 277 -5.76 -7.50 18.62
N THR A 278 -5.93 -8.08 19.81
CA THR A 278 -5.02 -9.10 20.35
C THR A 278 -5.66 -10.47 20.50
N HIS A 279 -7.00 -10.55 20.51
CA HIS A 279 -7.74 -11.81 20.64
C HIS A 279 -7.81 -12.57 19.32
N CYS A 280 -6.98 -13.60 19.16
CA CYS A 280 -6.95 -14.48 18.01
C CYS A 280 -8.02 -15.57 18.12
N PHE A 281 -8.88 -15.68 17.12
CA PHE A 281 -9.95 -16.68 17.10
C PHE A 281 -9.56 -17.98 16.38
N ARG A 282 -8.32 -18.09 15.89
CA ARG A 282 -7.84 -19.26 15.14
C ARG A 282 -7.30 -20.38 16.01
N PHE A 283 -6.84 -20.06 17.22
CA PHE A 283 -6.23 -21.01 18.14
C PHE A 283 -6.43 -20.57 19.59
N GLY A 284 -6.24 -21.49 20.51
CA GLY A 284 -6.37 -21.31 21.95
C GLY A 284 -5.07 -20.90 22.66
N PRO A 285 -5.10 -20.87 24.01
CA PRO A 285 -4.05 -20.28 24.83
C PRO A 285 -2.67 -20.91 24.67
N SER A 286 -2.58 -22.22 24.39
CA SER A 286 -1.32 -22.95 24.28
C SER A 286 -0.47 -22.46 23.10
N ILE A 287 -1.10 -22.30 21.93
CA ILE A 287 -0.43 -21.78 20.73
C ILE A 287 -0.11 -20.29 20.92
N ALA A 288 -1.01 -19.53 21.56
CA ALA A 288 -0.78 -18.12 21.87
C ALA A 288 0.45 -17.93 22.78
N HIS A 289 0.65 -18.80 23.76
CA HIS A 289 1.83 -18.76 24.62
C HIS A 289 3.13 -18.93 23.83
N ALA A 290 3.21 -19.96 22.97
CA ALA A 290 4.38 -20.18 22.12
C ALA A 290 4.63 -19.01 21.16
N ALA A 291 3.58 -18.46 20.55
CA ALA A 291 3.68 -17.29 19.68
C ALA A 291 4.18 -16.04 20.44
N ASN A 292 3.69 -15.80 21.65
CA ASN A 292 4.13 -14.69 22.49
C ASN A 292 5.62 -14.77 22.84
N LEU A 293 6.15 -15.97 23.12
CA LEU A 293 7.59 -16.14 23.37
C LEU A 293 8.42 -15.66 22.17
N ILE A 294 7.98 -15.98 20.95
CA ILE A 294 8.65 -15.55 19.72
C ILE A 294 8.51 -14.02 19.55
N LEU A 295 7.31 -13.49 19.72
CA LEU A 295 7.02 -12.05 19.57
C LEU A 295 7.81 -11.19 20.56
N VAL A 296 7.85 -11.59 21.83
CA VAL A 296 8.61 -10.87 22.86
C VAL A 296 10.12 -10.96 22.57
N THR A 297 10.63 -12.18 22.34
CA THR A 297 12.08 -12.42 22.23
C THR A 297 12.68 -11.81 20.96
N PHE A 298 12.00 -11.94 19.82
CA PHE A 298 12.56 -11.57 18.52
C PHE A 298 11.99 -10.29 17.92
N LYS A 299 10.83 -9.81 18.40
CA LYS A 299 10.16 -8.62 17.86
C LYS A 299 9.97 -7.51 18.90
N GLY A 300 10.28 -7.76 20.18
CA GLY A 300 10.13 -6.79 21.25
C GLY A 300 8.67 -6.39 21.50
N GLU A 301 7.70 -7.15 21.01
CA GLU A 301 6.28 -6.87 21.20
C GLU A 301 5.90 -7.06 22.66
N GLN A 302 5.25 -6.05 23.25
CA GLN A 302 4.87 -6.06 24.66
C GLN A 302 3.39 -6.41 24.85
N ARG A 303 2.57 -6.26 23.81
CA ARG A 303 1.15 -6.61 23.88
C ARG A 303 0.98 -8.13 23.74
N PRO A 304 0.24 -8.78 24.66
CA PRO A 304 0.05 -10.22 24.58
C PRO A 304 -0.92 -10.58 23.47
N LEU A 305 -0.56 -11.54 22.61
CA LEU A 305 -1.49 -12.26 21.75
C LEU A 305 -2.34 -13.21 22.60
N ILE A 306 -3.66 -13.13 22.51
CA ILE A 306 -4.58 -13.92 23.33
C ILE A 306 -5.25 -14.98 22.42
N GLY A 307 -5.13 -16.25 22.76
CA GLY A 307 -5.80 -17.34 22.03
C GLY A 307 -7.24 -17.53 22.51
N ALA A 308 -8.20 -17.05 21.73
CA ALA A 308 -9.65 -17.11 21.98
C ALA A 308 -10.38 -18.16 21.11
N GLY A 309 -9.65 -18.92 20.28
CA GLY A 309 -10.20 -20.04 19.52
C GLY A 309 -10.32 -21.32 20.35
N SER A 310 -11.06 -22.31 19.84
CA SER A 310 -11.09 -23.66 20.39
C SER A 310 -9.80 -24.40 20.05
N HIS A 311 -9.10 -24.90 21.09
CA HIS A 311 -7.81 -25.62 21.09
C HIS A 311 -6.55 -24.74 21.12
#